data_AF-A0A820N9A7-F1
#
_entry.id   AF-A0A820N9A7-F1
#
_cell.length_a   1.000
_cell.length_b   1.000
_cell.length_c   1.000
_cell.angle_alpha   90.00
_cell.angle_beta   90.00
_cell.angle_gamma   90.00
#
_symmetry.space_group_name_H-M   'P 1'
#
loop_
_entity.id
_entity.type
_entity.pdbx_description
1 polymer ?
#
loop_
_entity_poly.entity_id
_entity_poly.type
_entity_poly.pdbx_seq_one_letter_code
_entity_poly.pdbx_strand_id
1 'polypeptide(L)'
;RIAAQRYNLHVVQHSVPFPPSSDTDPVAIGINSFGMGGNNVHAIVEEYRPSAKNSIMNEYTNGHVNPRHQIENKQCFIFLFSTKSRKSLKDQVEQFNRWLQKRSTSDVDDDYAFFQRISQQLLLRRTINYIHLAIFVFANRQQLQQQLDTFLAEQTISGLAVELRPTISLAKICFVFSGQG
;
A
#
# COMPACT_ATOMS: atom_id res chain seq x y z
N ARG A 1 -24.19 -23.04 -34.89
CA ARG A 1 -24.26 -22.05 -33.78
C ARG A 1 -24.51 -22.82 -32.49
N ILE A 2 -23.69 -22.64 -31.44
CA ILE A 2 -23.90 -23.33 -30.16
C ILE A 2 -25.09 -22.68 -29.45
N ALA A 3 -26.07 -23.48 -29.03
CA ALA A 3 -27.24 -23.02 -28.27
C ALA A 3 -26.91 -22.98 -26.77
N ALA A 4 -26.10 -22.01 -26.34
CA ALA A 4 -25.58 -21.90 -24.96
C ALA A 4 -26.68 -21.91 -23.88
N GLN A 5 -27.84 -21.32 -24.17
CA GLN A 5 -29.00 -21.29 -23.28
C GLN A 5 -29.52 -22.68 -22.91
N ARG A 6 -29.36 -23.69 -23.79
CA ARG A 6 -29.74 -25.08 -23.49
C ARG A 6 -28.90 -25.69 -22.35
N TYR A 7 -27.75 -25.10 -22.06
CA TYR A 7 -26.80 -25.57 -21.05
C TYR A 7 -26.72 -24.65 -19.82
N ASN A 8 -27.68 -23.73 -19.67
CA ASN A 8 -27.65 -22.68 -18.64
C ASN A 8 -26.35 -21.82 -18.71
N LEU A 9 -25.81 -21.66 -19.91
CA LEU A 9 -24.62 -20.85 -20.16
C LEU A 9 -24.99 -19.52 -20.83
N HIS A 10 -24.38 -18.45 -20.33
CA HIS A 10 -24.58 -17.09 -20.84
C HIS A 10 -23.24 -16.48 -21.24
N VAL A 11 -23.17 -15.92 -22.46
CA VAL A 11 -21.97 -15.19 -22.93
C VAL A 11 -22.15 -13.72 -22.57
N VAL A 12 -21.27 -13.20 -21.72
CA VAL A 12 -21.25 -11.79 -21.32
C VAL A 12 -20.75 -10.93 -22.49
N GLN A 13 -21.56 -9.98 -22.94
CA GLN A 13 -21.25 -9.09 -24.08
C GLN A 13 -21.03 -7.62 -23.69
N HIS A 14 -21.40 -7.25 -22.48
CA HIS A 14 -21.21 -5.92 -21.90
C HIS A 14 -20.92 -6.06 -20.40
N SER A 15 -20.43 -5.00 -19.75
CA SER A 15 -20.21 -5.02 -18.30
C SER A 15 -21.54 -5.25 -17.58
N VAL A 16 -21.59 -6.32 -16.78
CA VAL A 16 -22.74 -6.67 -15.94
C VAL A 16 -22.29 -6.73 -14.48
N PRO A 17 -23.20 -6.48 -13.51
CA PRO A 17 -22.90 -6.73 -12.11
C PRO A 17 -22.42 -8.17 -11.90
N PHE A 18 -21.41 -8.34 -11.05
CA PHE A 18 -20.92 -9.66 -10.70
C PHE A 18 -22.00 -10.42 -9.90
N PRO A 19 -22.09 -11.76 -10.02
CA PRO A 19 -23.08 -12.55 -9.29
C PRO A 19 -23.04 -12.27 -7.78
N PRO A 20 -24.20 -12.25 -7.10
CA PRO A 20 -24.25 -12.01 -5.67
C PRO A 20 -23.53 -13.12 -4.91
N SER A 21 -22.74 -12.72 -3.92
CA SER A 21 -22.04 -13.60 -2.99
C SER A 21 -22.73 -13.57 -1.62
N SER A 22 -22.80 -14.69 -0.91
CA SER A 22 -23.21 -14.71 0.51
C SER A 22 -22.13 -15.33 1.40
N ASP A 23 -22.18 -15.12 2.72
CA ASP A 23 -21.20 -15.72 3.65
C ASP A 23 -21.19 -17.25 3.63
N THR A 24 -22.31 -17.87 3.21
CA THR A 24 -22.45 -19.32 3.06
C THR A 24 -22.23 -19.81 1.62
N ASP A 25 -22.09 -18.89 0.66
CA ASP A 25 -21.94 -19.20 -0.76
C ASP A 25 -21.03 -18.15 -1.44
N PRO A 26 -19.70 -18.31 -1.32
CA PRO A 26 -18.74 -17.42 -1.96
C PRO A 26 -18.75 -17.63 -3.47
N VAL A 27 -18.49 -16.57 -4.23
CA VAL A 27 -18.46 -16.72 -5.68
C VAL A 27 -17.22 -17.53 -6.09
N ALA A 28 -17.45 -18.62 -6.82
CA ALA A 28 -16.41 -19.41 -7.45
C ALA A 28 -16.41 -19.21 -8.97
N ILE A 29 -15.21 -19.08 -9.55
CA ILE A 29 -14.97 -18.92 -10.98
C ILE A 29 -14.16 -20.11 -11.49
N GLY A 30 -14.66 -20.76 -12.54
CA GLY A 30 -13.91 -21.77 -13.28
C GLY A 30 -13.07 -21.14 -14.40
N ILE A 31 -11.78 -21.48 -14.45
CA ILE A 31 -10.84 -21.09 -15.50
C ILE A 31 -10.41 -22.36 -16.24
N ASN A 32 -10.58 -22.37 -17.56
CA ASN A 32 -10.22 -23.50 -18.42
C ASN A 32 -9.14 -23.08 -19.42
N SER A 33 -8.13 -23.93 -19.63
CA SER A 33 -7.11 -23.78 -20.66
C SER A 33 -6.87 -25.11 -21.37
N PHE A 34 -7.02 -25.12 -22.70
CA PHE A 34 -6.88 -26.31 -23.54
C PHE A 34 -5.69 -26.14 -24.49
N GLY A 35 -4.62 -26.91 -24.28
CA GLY A 35 -3.43 -26.89 -25.12
C GLY A 35 -3.58 -27.77 -26.35
N MET A 36 -3.05 -27.31 -27.49
CA MET A 36 -3.14 -28.03 -28.78
C MET A 36 -2.53 -29.46 -28.73
N GLY A 37 -1.55 -29.70 -27.85
CA GLY A 37 -0.95 -31.02 -27.62
C GLY A 37 -1.75 -31.95 -26.71
N GLY A 38 -2.97 -31.56 -26.29
CA GLY A 38 -3.84 -32.35 -25.41
C GLY A 38 -3.65 -32.09 -23.91
N ASN A 39 -2.73 -31.21 -23.51
CA ASN A 39 -2.56 -30.80 -22.12
C ASN A 39 -3.65 -29.78 -21.73
N ASN A 40 -4.54 -30.20 -20.85
CA ASN A 40 -5.67 -29.39 -20.40
C ASN A 40 -5.54 -29.07 -18.92
N VAL A 41 -5.86 -27.83 -18.55
CA VAL A 41 -5.82 -27.36 -17.17
C VAL A 41 -7.16 -26.74 -16.81
N HIS A 42 -7.67 -27.10 -15.64
CA HIS A 42 -8.84 -26.49 -15.02
C HIS A 42 -8.46 -25.96 -13.63
N ALA A 43 -8.85 -24.73 -13.35
CA ALA A 43 -8.67 -24.10 -12.04
C ALA A 43 -9.99 -23.52 -11.55
N ILE A 44 -10.23 -23.64 -10.25
CA ILE A 44 -11.36 -23.00 -9.57
C ILE A 44 -10.77 -21.93 -8.65
N VAL A 45 -11.26 -20.69 -8.77
CA VAL A 45 -10.87 -19.56 -7.94
C VAL A 45 -12.09 -19.12 -7.14
N GLU A 46 -11.96 -19.12 -5.82
CA GLU A 46 -13.00 -18.66 -4.90
C GLU A 46 -12.69 -17.24 -4.42
N GLU A 47 -13.73 -16.46 -4.15
CA GLU A 47 -13.64 -15.17 -3.49
C GLU A 47 -12.88 -15.27 -2.15
N TYR A 48 -11.92 -14.37 -1.94
CA TYR A 48 -11.22 -14.30 -0.66
C TYR A 48 -12.11 -13.70 0.43
N ARG A 49 -12.41 -14.49 1.46
CA ARG A 49 -13.13 -14.04 2.67
C ARG A 49 -12.16 -13.92 3.86
N PRO A 50 -11.87 -12.71 4.35
CA PRO A 50 -11.05 -12.56 5.54
C PRO A 50 -11.77 -13.19 6.74
N SER A 51 -11.16 -14.19 7.37
CA SER A 51 -11.73 -14.84 8.54
C SER A 51 -11.87 -13.83 9.69
N ALA A 52 -13.01 -13.83 10.41
CA ALA A 52 -13.21 -13.01 11.60
C ALA A 52 -12.17 -13.26 12.72
N LYS A 53 -11.40 -14.36 12.64
CA LYS A 53 -10.26 -14.63 13.54
C LYS A 53 -9.02 -13.79 13.22
N ASN A 54 -8.85 -13.34 11.98
CA ASN A 54 -7.78 -12.41 11.61
C ASN A 54 -8.14 -10.95 11.93
N SER A 55 -9.41 -10.66 12.26
CA SER A 55 -9.80 -9.37 12.86
C SER A 55 -9.58 -9.34 14.38
N ILE A 56 -9.41 -10.49 15.04
CA ILE A 56 -9.18 -10.57 16.50
C ILE A 56 -7.69 -10.84 16.82
N MET A 57 -6.94 -11.54 15.97
CA MET A 57 -5.51 -11.78 16.21
C MET A 57 -4.58 -10.63 15.74
N ASN A 58 -5.17 -9.46 15.48
CA ASN A 58 -4.51 -8.16 15.60
C ASN A 58 -4.94 -7.47 16.91
N GLU A 59 -5.13 -8.20 18.02
CA GLU A 59 -5.24 -7.62 19.37
C GLU A 59 -3.87 -7.25 19.97
N TYR A 60 -2.84 -7.06 19.12
CA TYR A 60 -1.82 -6.03 19.34
C TYR A 60 -2.13 -4.70 18.62
N THR A 61 -3.32 -4.55 18.06
CA THR A 61 -3.94 -3.24 17.74
C THR A 61 -5.19 -3.08 18.57
N ASN A 62 -5.02 -2.99 19.89
CA ASN A 62 -6.10 -2.56 20.77
C ASN A 62 -6.32 -1.06 20.55
N GLY A 63 -7.34 -0.76 19.74
CA GLY A 63 -8.12 0.48 19.78
C GLY A 63 -8.78 0.78 21.14
N HIS A 64 -8.19 0.32 22.25
CA HIS A 64 -8.10 1.18 23.42
C HIS A 64 -7.14 2.33 23.06
N VAL A 65 -7.72 3.40 22.50
CA VAL A 65 -7.31 4.71 22.97
C VAL A 65 -7.55 4.65 24.47
N ASN A 66 -6.50 4.39 25.24
CA ASN A 66 -6.59 4.54 26.68
C ASN A 66 -6.99 6.02 26.88
N PRO A 67 -8.19 6.37 27.37
CA PRO A 67 -8.63 7.77 27.44
C PRO A 67 -7.81 8.59 28.46
N ARG A 68 -6.72 8.01 28.99
CA ARG A 68 -5.92 8.51 30.11
C ARG A 68 -4.47 8.83 29.76
N HIS A 69 -4.10 8.79 28.48
CA HIS A 69 -2.90 9.48 28.01
C HIS A 69 -3.28 10.47 26.91
N GLN A 70 -3.86 11.59 27.33
CA GLN A 70 -3.75 12.88 26.63
C GLN A 70 -2.27 13.32 26.61
N ILE A 71 -1.42 12.52 25.99
CA ILE A 71 -0.21 13.05 25.39
C ILE A 71 -0.70 13.55 24.05
N GLU A 72 -0.51 14.83 23.75
CA GLU A 72 -0.62 15.41 22.40
C GLU A 72 0.40 14.71 21.49
N ASN A 73 0.20 13.42 21.21
CA ASN A 73 1.05 12.65 20.34
C ASN A 73 0.75 13.10 18.92
N LYS A 74 1.53 14.06 18.44
CA LYS A 74 1.66 14.35 17.01
C LYS A 74 2.20 13.08 16.34
N GLN A 75 1.30 12.16 15.99
CA GLN A 75 1.66 10.95 15.27
C GLN A 75 2.23 11.34 13.91
N CYS A 76 3.40 10.79 13.61
CA CYS A 76 4.12 11.06 12.40
C CYS A 76 4.29 9.75 11.62
N PHE A 77 4.13 9.83 10.31
CA PHE A 77 4.24 8.72 9.39
C PHE A 77 5.52 8.84 8.57
N ILE A 78 6.04 7.69 8.14
CA ILE A 78 7.23 7.61 7.31
C ILE A 78 6.86 6.90 6.01
N PHE A 79 6.97 7.60 4.89
CA PHE A 79 6.96 6.97 3.57
C PHE A 79 8.38 6.88 3.04
N LEU A 80 8.78 5.67 2.68
CA LEU A 80 10.11 5.35 2.19
C LEU A 80 10.03 4.80 0.77
N PHE A 81 10.77 5.40 -0.14
CA PHE A 81 10.93 4.93 -1.51
C PHE A 81 12.40 4.59 -1.76
N SER A 82 12.67 3.48 -2.44
CA SER A 82 14.02 3.07 -2.80
C SER A 82 14.07 2.58 -4.24
N THR A 83 15.03 3.07 -5.03
CA THR A 83 15.16 2.66 -6.44
C THR A 83 16.60 2.64 -6.92
N LYS A 84 16.84 1.98 -8.07
CA LYS A 84 18.16 1.82 -8.69
C LYS A 84 18.75 3.13 -9.25
N SER A 85 17.95 4.16 -9.47
CA SER A 85 18.41 5.42 -10.07
C SER A 85 17.60 6.61 -9.59
N ARG A 86 18.21 7.80 -9.56
CA ARG A 86 17.51 9.07 -9.24
C ARG A 86 16.28 9.30 -10.13
N LYS A 87 16.37 8.95 -11.42
CA LYS A 87 15.24 9.06 -12.38
C LYS A 87 14.08 8.16 -11.96
N SER A 88 14.34 6.88 -11.71
CA SER A 88 13.31 5.92 -11.28
C SER A 88 12.69 6.30 -9.94
N LEU A 89 13.46 6.91 -9.03
CA LEU A 89 12.93 7.42 -7.76
C LEU A 89 11.89 8.53 -8.02
N LYS A 90 12.22 9.48 -8.89
CA LYS A 90 11.30 10.56 -9.29
C LYS A 90 10.03 9.99 -9.94
N ASP A 91 10.20 9.07 -10.90
CA ASP A 91 9.07 8.43 -11.59
C ASP A 91 8.16 7.64 -10.62
N GLN A 92 8.74 7.00 -9.60
CA GLN A 92 7.98 6.26 -8.57
C GLN A 92 7.21 7.20 -7.65
N VAL A 93 7.85 8.28 -7.16
CA VAL A 93 7.20 9.29 -6.32
C VAL A 93 6.08 10.01 -7.09
N GLU A 94 6.28 10.30 -8.37
CA GLU A 94 5.25 10.91 -9.22
C GLU A 94 4.05 9.98 -9.45
N GLN A 95 4.29 8.71 -9.73
CA GLN A 95 3.22 7.70 -9.83
C GLN A 95 2.45 7.58 -8.52
N PHE A 96 3.16 7.60 -7.39
CA PHE A 96 2.55 7.55 -6.08
C PHE A 96 1.72 8.81 -5.77
N ASN A 97 2.21 10.02 -6.09
CA ASN A 97 1.46 11.27 -5.93
C ASN A 97 0.18 11.25 -6.78
N ARG A 98 0.27 10.83 -8.04
CA ARG A 98 -0.91 10.67 -8.92
C ARG A 98 -1.91 9.65 -8.36
N TRP A 99 -1.43 8.54 -7.79
CA TRP A 99 -2.30 7.55 -7.14
C TRP A 99 -2.98 8.12 -5.89
N LEU A 100 -2.26 8.88 -5.06
CA LEU A 100 -2.82 9.57 -3.89
C LEU A 100 -3.90 10.59 -4.27
N GLN A 101 -3.69 11.34 -5.36
CA GLN A 101 -4.62 12.36 -5.84
C GLN A 101 -5.91 11.78 -6.44
N LYS A 102 -5.86 10.57 -7.03
CA LYS A 102 -7.05 9.87 -7.52
C LYS A 102 -8.00 9.44 -6.40
N ARG A 103 -7.52 9.46 -5.15
CA ARG A 103 -8.31 9.15 -3.98
C ARG A 103 -9.15 10.37 -3.59
N SER A 104 -10.45 10.32 -3.85
CA SER A 104 -11.38 11.32 -3.34
C SER A 104 -11.37 11.32 -1.81
N THR A 105 -11.50 12.49 -1.19
CA THR A 105 -11.73 12.66 0.26
C THR A 105 -13.03 12.02 0.76
N SER A 106 -13.81 11.42 -0.15
CA SER A 106 -15.04 10.67 0.09
C SER A 106 -14.81 9.22 0.53
N ASP A 107 -13.56 8.72 0.49
CA ASP A 107 -13.25 7.38 0.97
C ASP A 107 -13.40 7.28 2.49
N VAL A 108 -14.15 6.29 2.93
CA VAL A 108 -14.59 6.05 4.32
C VAL A 108 -13.43 5.80 5.31
N ASP A 109 -12.18 5.69 4.84
CA ASP A 109 -11.02 5.54 5.73
C ASP A 109 -10.58 6.91 6.25
N ASP A 110 -10.49 7.03 7.57
CA ASP A 110 -9.72 8.08 8.24
C ASP A 110 -8.30 8.17 7.64
N ASP A 111 -7.86 9.38 7.30
CA ASP A 111 -6.52 9.69 6.78
C ASP A 111 -5.43 9.04 7.66
N TYR A 112 -5.65 9.01 8.98
CA TYR A 112 -4.76 8.34 9.92
C TYR A 112 -4.61 6.84 9.64
N ALA A 113 -5.73 6.10 9.61
CA ALA A 113 -5.73 4.66 9.38
C ALA A 113 -5.12 4.31 8.01
N PHE A 114 -5.39 5.15 7.02
CA PHE A 114 -4.78 5.02 5.71
C PHE A 114 -3.27 5.22 5.72
N PHE A 115 -2.78 6.34 6.25
CA PHE A 115 -1.35 6.64 6.27
C PHE A 115 -0.59 5.61 7.10
N GLN A 116 -1.17 5.12 8.20
CA GLN A 116 -0.61 4.00 8.96
C GLN A 116 -0.47 2.75 8.09
N ARG A 117 -1.52 2.35 7.38
CA ARG A 117 -1.52 1.18 6.50
C ARG A 117 -0.47 1.30 5.39
N ILE A 118 -0.41 2.45 4.71
CA ILE A 118 0.56 2.68 3.62
C ILE A 118 2.00 2.73 4.14
N SER A 119 2.24 3.39 5.28
CA SER A 119 3.54 3.42 5.94
C SER A 119 4.04 2.01 6.23
N GLN A 120 3.19 1.15 6.82
CA GLN A 120 3.51 -0.25 7.07
C GLN A 120 3.81 -1.03 5.78
N GLN A 121 3.05 -0.81 4.71
CA GLN A 121 3.29 -1.47 3.43
C GLN A 121 4.66 -1.05 2.84
N LEU A 122 4.97 0.24 2.86
CA LEU A 122 6.22 0.77 2.32
C LEU A 122 7.44 0.34 3.14
N LEU A 123 7.32 0.23 4.47
CA LEU A 123 8.43 -0.12 5.35
C LEU A 123 8.64 -1.64 5.47
N LEU A 124 7.56 -2.42 5.58
CA LEU A 124 7.64 -3.85 5.97
C LEU A 124 7.38 -4.81 4.81
N ARG A 125 6.72 -4.35 3.73
CA ARG A 125 6.26 -5.20 2.62
C ARG A 125 6.87 -4.82 1.27
N ARG A 126 7.96 -4.04 1.31
CA ARG A 126 8.76 -3.67 0.13
C ARG A 126 10.23 -3.98 0.39
N THR A 127 10.93 -4.39 -0.66
CA THR A 127 12.37 -4.59 -0.61
C THR A 127 13.06 -3.22 -0.67
N ILE A 128 13.81 -2.88 0.37
CA ILE A 128 14.64 -1.69 0.42
C ILE A 128 16.07 -2.15 0.15
N ASN A 129 16.53 -2.04 -1.10
CA ASN A 129 17.84 -2.59 -1.51
C ASN A 129 18.58 -1.68 -2.49
N TYR A 130 18.28 -0.38 -2.50
CA TYR A 130 18.92 0.54 -3.42
C TYR A 130 19.34 1.83 -2.75
N ILE A 131 20.38 2.44 -3.33
CA ILE A 131 21.10 3.62 -2.83
C ILE A 131 20.40 4.96 -3.10
N HIS A 132 19.31 4.98 -3.86
CA HIS A 132 18.52 6.19 -4.04
C HIS A 132 17.27 6.08 -3.17
N LEU A 133 17.26 6.83 -2.07
CA LEU A 133 16.23 6.81 -1.05
C LEU A 133 15.52 8.17 -0.97
N ALA A 134 14.19 8.16 -0.97
CA ALA A 134 13.39 9.31 -0.58
C ALA A 134 12.61 8.96 0.69
N ILE A 135 12.81 9.74 1.75
CA ILE A 135 12.11 9.57 3.03
C ILE A 135 11.25 10.80 3.30
N PHE A 136 9.94 10.58 3.43
CA PHE A 136 8.95 11.60 3.76
C PHE A 136 8.46 11.37 5.18
N VAL A 137 8.66 12.36 6.05
CA VAL A 137 8.27 12.33 7.45
C VAL A 137 7.21 13.42 7.65
N PHE A 138 5.97 13.02 7.93
CA PHE A 138 4.81 13.92 7.92
C PHE A 138 3.76 13.55 8.96
N ALA A 139 3.02 14.54 9.45
CA ALA A 139 1.95 14.36 10.44
C ALA A 139 0.55 14.41 9.81
N ASN A 140 0.41 15.02 8.64
CA ASN A 140 -0.88 15.17 7.97
C ASN A 140 -0.73 15.20 6.44
N ARG A 141 -1.87 15.09 5.76
CA ARG A 141 -1.97 15.09 4.29
C ARG A 141 -1.36 16.33 3.64
N GLN A 142 -1.61 17.51 4.22
CA GLN A 142 -1.10 18.77 3.66
C GLN A 142 0.42 18.81 3.68
N GLN A 143 1.03 18.42 4.80
CA GLN A 143 2.49 18.32 4.92
C GLN A 143 3.07 17.30 3.94
N LEU A 144 2.44 16.13 3.80
CA LEU A 144 2.85 15.12 2.81
C LEU A 144 2.80 15.68 1.40
N GLN A 145 1.69 16.32 1.02
CA GLN A 145 1.51 16.87 -0.33
C GLN A 145 2.58 17.92 -0.64
N GLN A 146 2.82 18.83 0.30
CA GLN A 146 3.88 19.85 0.15
C GLN A 146 5.26 19.21 -0.04
N GLN A 147 5.59 18.17 0.73
CA GLN A 147 6.88 17.49 0.59
C GLN A 147 6.99 16.75 -0.76
N LEU A 148 5.93 16.09 -1.23
CA LEU A 148 5.89 15.41 -2.52
C LEU A 148 6.08 16.39 -3.67
N ASP A 149 5.35 17.51 -3.67
CA ASP A 149 5.40 18.50 -4.75
C ASP A 149 6.79 19.16 -4.82
N THR A 150 7.37 19.46 -3.66
CA THR A 150 8.71 20.06 -3.58
C THR A 150 9.80 19.08 -4.03
N PHE A 151 9.68 17.80 -3.66
CA PHE A 151 10.57 16.75 -4.15
C PHE A 151 10.51 16.64 -5.68
N LEU A 152 9.30 16.65 -6.26
CA LEU A 152 9.10 16.56 -7.71
C LEU A 152 9.60 17.81 -8.46
N ALA A 153 9.53 18.97 -7.82
CA ALA A 153 10.11 20.23 -8.28
C ALA A 153 11.65 20.31 -8.10
N GLU A 154 12.29 19.27 -7.53
CA GLU A 154 13.72 19.20 -7.23
C GLU A 154 14.23 20.31 -6.30
N GLN A 155 13.37 20.79 -5.41
CA GLN A 155 13.70 21.76 -4.38
C GLN A 155 14.07 21.05 -3.06
N THR A 156 14.95 21.66 -2.26
CA THR A 156 15.39 21.10 -0.97
C THR A 156 14.46 21.52 0.18
N ILE A 157 14.05 20.59 1.04
CA ILE A 157 13.34 20.86 2.29
C ILE A 157 14.10 20.25 3.47
N SER A 158 14.17 20.98 4.59
CA SER A 158 14.51 20.41 5.90
C SER A 158 13.61 19.21 6.25
N GLY A 159 14.19 18.05 6.55
CA GLY A 159 13.47 16.82 6.88
C GLY A 159 13.17 15.88 5.71
N LEU A 160 13.51 16.25 4.47
CA LEU A 160 13.42 15.36 3.30
C LEU A 160 14.81 14.78 2.97
N ALA A 161 15.03 13.51 3.32
CA ALA A 161 16.26 12.81 2.92
C ALA A 161 16.10 12.27 1.49
N VAL A 162 16.76 12.91 0.52
CA VAL A 162 16.62 12.63 -0.93
C VAL A 162 17.72 11.72 -1.48
N GLU A 163 18.86 11.64 -0.79
CA GLU A 163 19.99 10.87 -1.29
C GLU A 163 20.86 10.39 -0.13
N LEU A 164 20.43 9.31 0.51
CA LEU A 164 21.35 8.48 1.28
C LEU A 164 22.03 7.57 0.28
N ARG A 165 23.25 7.90 -0.16
CA ARG A 165 24.17 6.90 -0.67
C ARG A 165 24.78 6.20 0.54
N PRO A 166 24.31 5.02 0.98
CA PRO A 166 25.10 4.24 1.93
C PRO A 166 26.32 3.74 1.16
N THR A 167 27.37 4.55 1.08
CA THR A 167 28.67 4.13 0.54
C THR A 167 29.40 3.21 1.51
N ILE A 168 28.78 2.82 2.62
CA ILE A 168 29.49 2.24 3.76
C ILE A 168 28.65 1.09 4.31
N SER A 169 29.08 -0.14 4.01
CA SER A 169 28.82 -1.24 4.92
C SER A 169 29.46 -0.86 6.26
N LEU A 170 28.64 -0.76 7.32
CA LEU A 170 29.03 -0.43 8.70
C LEU A 170 29.44 1.04 8.99
N ALA A 171 28.59 2.01 8.68
CA ALA A 171 28.69 3.30 9.35
C ALA A 171 28.45 3.10 10.87
N LYS A 172 29.45 3.39 11.71
CA LYS A 172 29.31 3.33 13.17
C LYS A 172 28.40 4.47 13.61
N ILE A 173 27.33 4.13 14.34
CA ILE A 173 26.44 5.12 14.92
C ILE A 173 27.06 5.62 16.23
N CYS A 174 27.31 6.92 16.33
CA CYS A 174 27.72 7.56 17.58
C CYS A 174 26.48 8.18 18.24
N PHE A 175 26.16 7.72 19.46
CA PHE A 175 25.13 8.33 20.27
C PHE A 175 25.75 9.46 21.08
N VAL A 176 25.34 10.70 20.80
CA VAL A 176 25.73 11.88 21.57
C VAL A 176 24.65 12.16 22.60
N PHE A 177 25.00 12.05 23.88
CA PHE A 177 24.12 12.38 24.99
C PHE A 177 24.43 13.82 25.42
N SER A 178 23.46 14.72 25.28
CA SER A 178 23.59 16.08 25.79
C SER A 178 23.62 16.07 27.32
N GLY A 179 24.47 16.91 27.90
CA GLY A 179 24.47 17.17 29.34
C GLY A 179 23.27 18.00 29.78
N GLN A 180 23.32 18.52 31.00
CA GLN A 180 22.34 19.49 31.47
C GLN A 180 22.67 20.89 30.95
N GLY A 181 21.75 21.49 30.19
CA GLY A 181 21.88 22.82 29.58
C GLY A 181 22.58 22.80 28.24
#